data_AF-A0A7Z0LE90-F1
#
_entry.id   AF-A0A7Z0LE90-F1
#
_cell.length_a   1.000
_cell.length_b   1.000
_cell.length_c   1.000
_cell.angle_alpha   90.00
_cell.angle_beta   90.00
_cell.angle_gamma   90.00
#
_symmetry.space_group_name_H-M   'P 1'
#
loop_
_entity.id
_entity.type
_entity.pdbx_description
1 polymer ?
#
loop_
_entity_poly.entity_id
_entity_poly.type
_entity_poly.pdbx_seq_one_letter_code
_entity_poly.pdbx_strand_id
1 'polypeptide(L)' 'PEYNPIENTWAHMKKHLRKVLPDYDNFLEALLSCSCFK' A
#
# COMPACT_ATOMS: atom_id res chain seq x y z
N PRO A 1 16.26 -2.12 14.49
CA PRO A 1 15.75 -0.73 14.47
C PRO A 1 14.22 -0.75 14.39
N GLU A 2 13.54 -0.15 15.36
CA GLU A 2 12.11 0.16 15.17
C GLU A 2 12.02 1.16 14.01
N TYR A 3 11.37 0.75 12.93
CA TYR A 3 11.07 1.64 11.82
C TYR A 3 10.16 2.75 12.32
N ASN A 4 10.37 3.98 11.84
CA ASN A 4 9.45 5.04 12.19
C ASN A 4 8.05 4.69 11.61
N PRO A 5 6.95 5.15 12.22
CA PRO A 5 5.60 4.81 11.75
C PRO A 5 5.33 5.14 10.27
N ILE A 6 5.98 6.17 9.73
CA ILE A 6 5.86 6.57 8.32
C ILE A 6 6.53 5.54 7.40
N GLU A 7 7.73 5.10 7.72
CA GLU A 7 8.47 4.08 6.97
C GLU A 7 7.72 2.75 6.96
N ASN A 8 7.16 2.36 8.10
CA ASN A 8 6.37 1.15 8.21
C ASN A 8 5.11 1.21 7.33
N THR A 9 4.41 2.36 7.38
CA THR A 9 3.24 2.61 6.53
C THR A 9 3.59 2.56 5.05
N TRP A 10 4.70 3.19 4.65
CA TRP A 10 5.19 3.20 3.28
C TRP A 10 5.60 1.81 2.80
N ALA A 11 6.25 1.01 3.65
CA ALA A 11 6.60 -0.37 3.35
C ALA A 11 5.35 -1.23 3.10
N HIS A 12 4.32 -1.10 3.95
CA HIS A 12 3.05 -1.80 3.78
C HIS A 12 2.30 -1.38 2.52
N MET A 13 2.21 -0.07 2.23
CA MET A 13 1.61 0.43 0.99
C MET A 13 2.30 -0.16 -0.25
N LYS A 14 3.63 -0.06 -0.34
CA LYS A 14 4.38 -0.58 -1.48
C LYS A 14 4.20 -2.08 -1.66
N LYS A 15 4.20 -2.85 -0.57
CA LYS A 15 3.98 -4.30 -0.59
C LYS A 15 2.58 -4.64 -1.11
N HIS A 16 1.56 -3.93 -0.65
CA HIS A 16 0.18 -4.11 -1.09
C HIS A 16 0.02 -3.76 -2.56
N LEU A 17 0.45 -2.56 -2.96
CA LEU A 17 0.35 -2.08 -4.34
C LEU A 17 1.03 -3.03 -5.33
N ARG A 18 2.24 -3.53 -5.03
CA ARG A 18 2.92 -4.51 -5.91
C ARG A 18 2.11 -5.78 -6.15
N LYS A 19 1.29 -6.20 -5.17
CA LYS A 19 0.47 -7.39 -5.27
C LYS A 19 -0.78 -7.14 -6.11
N VAL A 20 -1.45 -6.00 -5.89
CA VAL A 20 -2.78 -5.75 -6.46
C VAL A 20 -2.75 -4.94 -7.76
N LEU A 21 -1.65 -4.24 -8.08
CA LEU A 21 -1.57 -3.42 -9.30
C LEU A 21 -1.98 -4.17 -10.58
N PRO A 22 -1.60 -5.45 -10.80
CA PRO A 22 -2.01 -6.18 -11.99
C PRO A 22 -3.51 -6.49 -12.07
N ASP A 23 -4.21 -6.46 -10.93
CA ASP A 23 -5.63 -6.82 -10.82
C ASP A 23 -6.55 -5.59 -10.87
N TYR A 24 -5.99 -4.38 -10.93
CA TYR A 24 -6.72 -3.11 -10.91
C TYR A 24 -6.40 -2.27 -12.15
N ASP A 25 -7.43 -1.80 -12.83
CA ASP A 25 -7.29 -0.89 -13.98
C ASP A 25 -6.94 0.55 -13.55
N ASN A 26 -7.24 0.91 -12.28
CA ASN A 26 -7.04 2.25 -11.74
C ASN A 26 -6.13 2.23 -10.50
N PHE A 27 -5.05 3.03 -10.56
CA PHE A 27 -4.12 3.21 -9.45
C PHE A 27 -4.81 3.69 -8.16
N LEU A 28 -5.80 4.59 -8.26
CA LEU A 28 -6.49 5.11 -7.08
C LEU A 28 -7.32 4.02 -6.38
N GLU A 29 -7.95 3.12 -7.13
CA GLU A 29 -8.70 2.00 -6.55
C GLU A 29 -7.77 0.98 -5.89
N ALA A 30 -6.64 0.68 -6.52
CA ALA A 30 -5.58 -0.14 -5.93
C ALA A 30 -5.03 0.48 -4.63
N LEU A 31 -4.86 1.81 -4.61
CA LEU A 31 -4.39 2.56 -3.43
C LEU A 31 -5.39 2.49 -2.28
N LEU A 32 -6.67 2.78 -2.55
CA LEU A 32 -7.76 2.78 -1.57
C LEU A 32 -8.09 1.38 -1.05
N SER A 33 -7.73 0.32 -1.78
CA SER A 33 -7.86 -1.05 -1.29
C SER A 33 -6.88 -1.40 -0.17
N CYS A 34 -5.81 -0.60 0.03
CA CYS A 34 -4.81 -0.83 1.05
C CYS A 34 -5.35 -0.56 2.46
N SER A 35 -5.12 -1.49 3.39
CA SER A 35 -5.56 -1.35 4.79
C SER A 35 -4.93 -0.19 5.54
N CYS A 36 -3.86 0.41 5.01
CA CYS A 36 -3.24 1.61 5.57
C CYS A 36 -4.13 2.86 5.50
N PHE A 37 -5.19 2.83 4.69
CA PHE A 37 -6.13 3.95 4.49
C PHE A 37 -7.53 3.68 5.04
N LYS A 38 -7.73 2.56 5.76
CA LYS A 38 -8.97 2.24 6.47
C LYS A 38 -8.92 2.71 7.91
#